data_AF-A0A0K8W9I8-F1
#
_entry.id   AF-A0A0K8W9I8-F1
#
_cell.length_a   1.000
_cell.length_b   1.000
_cell.length_c   1.000
_cell.angle_alpha   90.00
_cell.angle_beta   90.00
_cell.angle_gamma   90.00
#
_symmetry.space_group_name_H-M   'P 1'
#
loop_
_entity.id
_entity.type
_entity.pdbx_description
1 polymer ?
#
loop_
_entity_poly.entity_id
_entity_poly.type
_entity_poly.pdbx_seq_one_letter_code
_entity_poly.pdbx_strand_id
1 'polypeptide(L)'
;MGCQPICIPDCGFGHCVSPNQCECFRGYQKRENRTSCESNCYMRCENGFCANHTTCICQNGYRYDQNTSSCLPICSEDCENGICISPGVCRCFNGYVRRGPKCDGVCEEGCGFYGKCIAPNVCGCSLIEGPVRNFQRCAHGNCNSKGRCRCKEGFVRFIDQCMEPDKVTTYASMRPSRLNQTLLLEFNMLIGRHFMFPFQIPLIY
;
A
#
# COMPACT_ATOMS: atom_id res chain seq x y z
N MET A 1 55.75 -4.66 6.59
CA MET A 1 54.41 -4.56 5.99
C MET A 1 53.51 -3.93 7.04
N GLY A 2 52.94 -2.76 6.76
CA GLY A 2 52.08 -2.05 7.72
C GLY A 2 50.67 -2.62 7.71
N CYS A 3 50.05 -2.72 8.89
CA CYS A 3 48.63 -3.03 8.98
C CYS A 3 47.82 -1.85 8.41
N GLN A 4 46.91 -2.13 7.48
CA GLN A 4 45.98 -1.12 7.00
C GLN A 4 44.80 -1.04 7.98
N PRO A 5 44.39 0.15 8.43
CA PRO A 5 43.23 0.30 9.30
C PRO A 5 41.95 -0.17 8.59
N ILE A 6 41.03 -0.72 9.37
CA ILE A 6 39.76 -1.25 8.87
C ILE A 6 38.67 -0.18 9.03
N CYS A 7 37.96 0.10 7.94
CA CYS A 7 36.80 0.98 7.93
C CYS A 7 35.58 0.21 7.42
N ILE A 8 34.54 0.12 8.25
CA ILE A 8 33.24 -0.46 7.87
C ILE A 8 32.15 0.54 8.29
N PRO A 9 31.36 1.12 7.36
CA PRO A 9 31.42 0.92 5.90
C PRO A 9 32.70 1.49 5.27
N ASP A 10 32.96 1.10 4.01
CA ASP A 10 34.10 1.60 3.23
C ASP A 10 34.08 3.13 3.09
N CYS A 11 35.26 3.74 3.00
CA CYS A 11 35.41 5.19 2.94
C CYS A 11 34.94 5.81 1.61
N GLY A 12 34.71 5.01 0.57
CA GLY A 12 34.26 5.49 -0.74
C GLY A 12 35.32 6.39 -1.37
N PHE A 13 35.01 7.69 -1.51
CA PHE A 13 35.95 8.70 -2.02
C PHE A 13 36.87 9.24 -0.92
N GLY A 14 37.56 8.34 -0.22
CA GLY A 14 38.52 8.68 0.82
C GLY A 14 39.41 7.50 1.21
N HIS A 15 40.33 7.75 2.14
CA HIS A 15 41.23 6.75 2.69
C HIS A 15 40.90 6.48 4.16
N CYS A 16 41.04 5.22 4.59
CA CYS A 16 40.96 4.87 6.00
C CYS A 16 42.27 5.28 6.69
N VAL A 17 42.21 6.20 7.64
CA VAL A 17 43.40 6.72 8.36
C VAL A 17 43.52 6.14 9.77
N SER A 18 42.43 5.61 10.31
CA SER A 18 42.32 5.00 11.64
C SER A 18 41.05 4.13 11.67
N PRO A 19 40.89 3.17 12.60
CA PRO A 19 39.70 2.32 12.66
C PRO A 19 38.39 3.13 12.57
N ASN A 20 37.58 2.86 11.55
CA ASN A 20 36.34 3.57 11.21
C ASN A 20 36.46 5.10 11.03
N GLN A 21 37.66 5.59 10.73
CA GLN A 21 37.93 7.00 10.49
C GLN A 21 38.46 7.21 9.07
N CYS A 22 37.62 7.82 8.24
CA CYS A 22 37.95 8.14 6.85
C CYS A 22 38.47 9.58 6.71
N GLU A 23 39.44 9.79 5.84
CA GLU A 23 39.85 11.10 5.34
C GLU A 23 39.40 11.23 3.88
N CYS A 24 38.63 12.27 3.56
CA CYS A 24 38.04 12.44 2.24
C CYS A 24 39.02 13.05 1.25
N PHE A 25 38.92 12.63 -0.02
CA PHE A 25 39.63 13.30 -1.11
C PHE A 25 39.19 14.76 -1.27
N ARG A 26 40.05 15.59 -1.88
CA ARG A 26 39.70 16.99 -2.19
C ARG A 26 38.43 17.05 -3.05
N GLY A 27 37.47 17.87 -2.63
CA GLY A 27 36.16 18.03 -3.29
C GLY A 27 35.07 17.06 -2.80
N TYR A 28 35.41 16.12 -1.90
CA TYR A 28 34.46 15.21 -1.28
C TYR A 28 34.29 15.55 0.20
N GLN A 29 33.12 15.24 0.75
CA GLN A 29 32.78 15.56 2.12
C GLN A 29 31.96 14.45 2.78
N LYS A 30 31.97 14.43 4.11
CA LYS A 30 31.08 13.57 4.89
C LYS A 30 29.76 14.32 5.13
N ARG A 31 28.64 13.62 4.99
CA ARG A 31 27.33 14.13 5.43
C ARG A 31 27.21 14.01 6.97
N GLU A 32 26.37 14.83 7.59
CA GLU A 32 26.00 14.67 9.00
C GLU A 32 25.61 13.21 9.28
N ASN A 33 26.17 12.63 10.35
CA ASN A 33 25.97 11.24 10.77
C ASN A 33 26.51 10.15 9.82
N ARG A 34 27.41 10.48 8.88
CA ARG A 34 28.09 9.49 8.04
C ARG A 34 29.61 9.54 8.19
N THR A 35 30.23 8.37 8.05
CA THR A 35 31.70 8.20 8.09
C THR A 35 32.33 8.14 6.70
N SER A 36 31.56 7.69 5.70
CA SER A 36 31.99 7.57 4.30
C SER A 36 31.95 8.92 3.57
N CYS A 37 32.83 9.07 2.58
CA CYS A 37 33.00 10.30 1.81
C CYS A 37 32.15 10.26 0.53
N GLU A 38 31.35 11.30 0.31
CA GLU A 38 30.48 11.44 -0.87
C GLU A 38 30.75 12.75 -1.62
N SER A 39 30.38 12.81 -2.89
CA SER A 39 30.46 14.04 -3.68
C SER A 39 29.41 15.04 -3.21
N ASN A 40 29.60 16.33 -3.53
CA ASN A 40 28.54 17.31 -3.35
C ASN A 40 27.31 16.89 -4.18
N CYS A 41 26.19 16.69 -3.50
CA CYS A 41 25.02 16.06 -4.08
C CYS A 41 23.98 17.13 -4.43
N TYR A 42 23.62 17.25 -5.70
CA TYR A 42 22.52 18.13 -6.12
C TYR A 42 21.15 17.53 -5.78
N MET A 43 21.07 16.20 -5.66
CA MET A 43 19.84 15.45 -5.39
C MET A 43 19.69 15.06 -3.91
N ARG A 44 18.44 14.84 -3.48
CA ARG A 44 18.10 14.35 -2.14
C ARG A 44 18.34 12.83 -2.02
N CYS A 45 19.60 12.43 -1.99
CA CYS A 45 20.04 11.05 -1.73
C CYS A 45 19.85 10.62 -0.26
N GLU A 46 18.61 10.56 0.21
CA GLU A 46 18.32 9.92 1.50
C GLU A 46 18.40 8.39 1.34
N ASN A 47 18.91 7.67 2.35
CA ASN A 47 19.10 6.20 2.32
C ASN A 47 19.99 5.66 1.17
N GLY A 48 20.84 6.50 0.59
CA GLY A 48 21.84 6.14 -0.42
C GLY A 48 23.07 7.04 -0.31
N PHE A 49 24.12 6.75 -1.06
CA PHE A 49 25.32 7.58 -1.19
C PHE A 49 25.44 8.16 -2.61
N CYS A 50 26.03 9.34 -2.72
CA CYS A 50 26.19 10.01 -4.01
C CYS A 50 27.46 9.49 -4.69
N ALA A 51 27.30 8.81 -5.82
CA ALA A 51 28.45 8.41 -6.65
C ALA A 51 29.00 9.57 -7.47
N ASN A 52 28.14 10.52 -7.84
CA ASN A 52 28.47 11.78 -8.48
C ASN A 52 27.37 12.83 -8.21
N HIS A 53 27.44 14.00 -8.84
CA HIS A 53 26.47 15.08 -8.68
C HIS A 53 25.01 14.71 -9.04
N THR A 54 24.79 13.73 -9.91
CA THR A 54 23.46 13.37 -10.48
C THR A 54 23.08 11.90 -10.28
N THR A 55 23.90 11.10 -9.61
CA THR A 55 23.72 9.64 -9.48
C THR A 55 23.76 9.23 -8.02
N CYS A 56 22.65 8.63 -7.58
CA CYS A 56 22.47 8.09 -6.25
C CYS A 56 22.63 6.57 -6.26
N ILE A 57 23.47 6.02 -5.40
CA ILE A 57 23.55 4.58 -5.16
C ILE A 57 22.82 4.28 -3.86
N CYS A 58 21.70 3.56 -3.95
CA CYS A 58 20.85 3.25 -2.81
C CYS A 58 21.45 2.15 -1.93
N GLN A 59 21.19 2.23 -0.62
CA GLN A 59 21.55 1.18 0.32
C GLN A 59 20.74 -0.10 0.05
N ASN A 60 21.23 -1.23 0.58
CA ASN A 60 20.52 -2.51 0.47
C ASN A 60 19.08 -2.39 1.01
N GLY A 61 18.12 -2.87 0.20
CA GLY A 61 16.70 -2.77 0.51
C GLY A 61 16.05 -1.44 0.11
N TYR A 62 16.75 -0.56 -0.60
CA TYR A 62 16.20 0.68 -1.15
C TYR A 62 16.36 0.73 -2.68
N ARG A 63 15.43 1.39 -3.37
CA ARG A 63 15.46 1.62 -4.82
C ARG A 63 15.40 3.10 -5.13
N TYR A 64 16.11 3.51 -6.19
CA TYR A 64 16.05 4.90 -6.65
C TYR A 64 14.68 5.18 -7.28
N ASP A 65 14.06 6.27 -6.86
CA ASP A 65 12.79 6.76 -7.39
C ASP A 65 12.99 8.11 -8.08
N GLN A 66 12.58 8.18 -9.35
CA GLN A 66 12.77 9.37 -10.18
C GLN A 66 11.83 10.53 -9.80
N ASN A 67 10.69 10.23 -9.18
CA ASN A 67 9.71 11.26 -8.81
C ASN A 67 10.16 12.05 -7.59
N THR A 68 10.73 11.36 -6.60
CA THR A 68 11.25 11.96 -5.36
C THR A 68 12.75 12.29 -5.43
N SER A 69 13.44 11.84 -6.47
CA SER A 69 14.91 11.96 -6.63
C SER A 69 15.68 11.43 -5.42
N SER A 70 15.18 10.33 -4.83
CA SER A 70 15.66 9.75 -3.57
C SER A 70 15.57 8.22 -3.59
N CYS A 71 16.20 7.57 -2.62
CA CYS A 71 16.11 6.12 -2.43
C CYS A 71 14.94 5.77 -1.52
N LEU A 72 13.88 5.22 -2.11
CA LEU A 72 12.70 4.74 -1.41
C LEU A 72 12.90 3.30 -0.92
N PRO A 73 12.38 2.94 0.26
CA PRO A 73 12.49 1.58 0.77
C PRO A 73 11.72 0.59 -0.12
N ILE A 74 12.25 -0.62 -0.24
CA ILE A 74 11.62 -1.74 -0.96
C ILE A 74 10.82 -2.56 0.07
N CYS A 75 9.52 -2.72 -0.19
CA CYS A 75 8.65 -3.58 0.61
C CYS A 75 8.05 -4.69 -0.25
N SER A 76 7.79 -5.85 0.37
CA SER A 76 7.10 -6.97 -0.27
C SER A 76 5.65 -6.57 -0.60
N GLU A 77 5.22 -6.75 -1.86
CA GLU A 77 3.88 -6.38 -2.36
C GLU A 77 3.44 -4.93 -2.03
N ASP A 78 4.33 -3.96 -2.22
CA ASP A 78 4.07 -2.50 -2.19
C ASP A 78 3.29 -1.96 -0.96
N CYS A 79 3.20 -2.70 0.15
CA CYS A 79 2.39 -2.35 1.31
C CYS A 79 0.93 -1.99 0.94
N GLU A 80 0.19 -2.92 0.34
CA GLU A 80 -1.25 -2.74 0.07
C GLU A 80 -1.99 -2.20 1.31
N ASN A 81 -2.65 -1.03 1.17
CA ASN A 81 -3.29 -0.25 2.25
C ASN A 81 -2.34 0.33 3.33
N GLY A 82 -1.11 0.65 2.95
CA GLY A 82 -0.15 1.35 3.79
C GLY A 82 0.92 2.09 2.99
N ILE A 83 1.97 2.48 3.69
CA ILE A 83 3.17 3.10 3.13
C ILE A 83 4.41 2.36 3.63
N CYS A 84 5.35 2.10 2.72
CA CYS A 84 6.65 1.53 3.05
C CYS A 84 7.50 2.60 3.75
N ILE A 85 7.85 2.37 5.02
CA ILE A 85 8.63 3.33 5.83
C ILE A 85 10.09 2.91 5.99
N SER A 86 10.39 1.62 5.87
CA SER A 86 11.74 1.07 5.80
C SER A 86 11.69 -0.28 5.09
N PRO A 87 12.84 -0.87 4.67
CA PRO A 87 12.85 -2.10 3.89
C PRO A 87 12.08 -3.23 4.60
N GLY A 88 11.04 -3.76 3.95
CA GLY A 88 10.14 -4.78 4.52
C GLY A 88 9.22 -4.31 5.66
N VAL A 89 9.19 -3.01 5.98
CA VAL A 89 8.35 -2.45 7.04
C VAL A 89 7.30 -1.50 6.47
N CYS A 90 6.05 -1.94 6.59
CA CYS A 90 4.87 -1.16 6.22
C CYS A 90 4.28 -0.45 7.44
N ARG A 91 3.94 0.83 7.28
CA ARG A 91 3.04 1.57 8.16
C ARG A 91 1.65 1.58 7.52
N CYS A 92 0.69 0.94 8.16
CA CYS A 92 -0.68 0.84 7.64
C CYS A 92 -1.43 2.17 7.75
N PHE A 93 -2.38 2.41 6.85
CA PHE A 93 -3.27 3.56 6.95
C PHE A 93 -4.24 3.42 8.14
N ASN A 94 -4.89 4.53 8.52
CA ASN A 94 -5.88 4.52 9.59
C ASN A 94 -6.98 3.49 9.33
N GLY A 95 -7.32 2.71 10.35
CA GLY A 95 -8.29 1.62 10.25
C GLY A 95 -7.74 0.31 9.65
N TYR A 96 -6.44 0.24 9.35
CA TYR A 96 -5.76 -0.99 8.93
C TYR A 96 -4.70 -1.42 9.95
N VAL A 97 -4.49 -2.72 10.06
CA VAL A 97 -3.47 -3.33 10.94
C VAL A 97 -2.57 -4.28 10.17
N ARG A 98 -1.31 -4.34 10.57
CA ARG A 98 -0.34 -5.21 9.92
C ARG A 98 -0.61 -6.67 10.26
N ARG A 99 -0.91 -7.48 9.24
CA ARG A 99 -1.03 -8.94 9.36
C ARG A 99 -0.13 -9.60 8.31
N GLY A 100 1.10 -9.92 8.71
CA GLY A 100 2.14 -10.42 7.79
C GLY A 100 2.70 -9.32 6.88
N PRO A 101 2.75 -9.54 5.55
CA PRO A 101 3.25 -8.55 4.58
C PRO A 101 2.21 -7.49 4.17
N LYS A 102 0.93 -7.64 4.56
CA LYS A 102 -0.18 -6.76 4.16
C LYS A 102 -0.78 -5.99 5.33
N CYS A 103 -1.48 -4.91 5.01
CA CYS A 103 -2.34 -4.19 5.93
C CYS A 103 -3.79 -4.64 5.73
N ASP A 104 -4.31 -5.40 6.69
CA ASP A 104 -5.69 -5.86 6.71
C ASP A 104 -6.59 -4.80 7.33
N GLY A 105 -7.78 -4.58 6.76
CA GLY A 105 -8.77 -3.66 7.33
C GLY A 105 -9.30 -4.16 8.69
N VAL A 106 -9.61 -3.23 9.59
CA VAL A 106 -10.24 -3.50 10.87
C VAL A 106 -11.73 -3.21 10.78
N CYS A 107 -12.57 -4.13 11.25
CA CYS A 107 -13.98 -3.88 11.45
C CYS A 107 -14.29 -3.97 12.94
N GLU A 108 -14.72 -2.86 13.53
CA GLU A 108 -14.96 -2.74 14.98
C GLU A 108 -16.04 -3.72 15.46
N GLU A 109 -17.04 -3.94 14.63
CA GLU A 109 -18.18 -4.81 14.94
C GLU A 109 -17.99 -6.26 14.44
N GLY A 110 -16.88 -6.50 13.73
CA GLY A 110 -16.60 -7.76 13.03
C GLY A 110 -17.53 -8.01 11.83
N CYS A 111 -17.16 -8.98 10.99
CA CYS A 111 -17.93 -9.34 9.80
C CYS A 111 -18.75 -10.63 9.93
N GLY A 112 -18.74 -11.25 11.11
CA GLY A 112 -19.25 -12.61 11.32
C GLY A 112 -18.37 -13.69 10.68
N PHE A 113 -18.74 -14.96 10.87
CA PHE A 113 -17.96 -16.12 10.42
C PHE A 113 -17.81 -16.21 8.89
N TYR A 114 -18.79 -15.68 8.15
CA TYR A 114 -18.86 -15.78 6.69
C TYR A 114 -18.34 -14.53 5.96
N GLY A 115 -17.69 -13.62 6.69
CA GLY A 115 -17.20 -12.36 6.17
C GLY A 115 -15.75 -12.12 6.53
N LYS A 116 -15.04 -11.39 5.66
CA LYS A 116 -13.69 -10.87 5.92
C LYS A 116 -13.70 -9.35 5.85
N CYS A 117 -12.94 -8.68 6.72
CA CYS A 117 -12.68 -7.25 6.56
C CYS A 117 -11.82 -7.02 5.31
N ILE A 118 -12.38 -6.33 4.33
CA ILE A 118 -11.71 -5.97 3.07
C ILE A 118 -11.27 -4.51 3.05
N ALA A 119 -11.87 -3.68 3.92
CA ALA A 119 -11.45 -2.31 4.23
C ALA A 119 -11.95 -1.94 5.65
N PRO A 120 -11.59 -0.78 6.22
CA PRO A 120 -11.99 -0.37 7.55
C PRO A 120 -13.52 -0.29 7.65
N ASN A 121 -14.11 -1.05 8.57
CA ASN A 121 -15.56 -1.18 8.75
C ASN A 121 -16.35 -1.58 7.48
N VAL A 122 -15.67 -2.20 6.50
CA VAL A 122 -16.30 -2.75 5.28
C VAL A 122 -16.05 -4.25 5.21
N CYS A 123 -17.13 -5.00 5.33
CA CYS A 123 -17.12 -6.45 5.23
C CYS A 123 -17.25 -6.90 3.78
N GLY A 124 -16.48 -7.92 3.43
CA GLY A 124 -16.63 -8.69 2.21
C GLY A 124 -17.29 -10.02 2.55
N CYS A 125 -18.54 -10.19 2.14
CA CYS A 125 -19.30 -11.42 2.36
C CYS A 125 -18.99 -12.43 1.25
N SER A 126 -18.50 -13.61 1.63
CA SER A 126 -18.11 -14.64 0.68
C SER A 126 -19.35 -15.33 0.12
N LEU A 127 -19.54 -15.28 -1.20
CA LEU A 127 -20.71 -15.87 -1.87
C LEU A 127 -20.52 -17.36 -2.21
N ILE A 128 -19.27 -17.84 -2.36
CA ILE A 128 -18.92 -19.23 -2.74
C ILE A 128 -17.56 -19.61 -2.13
N GLU A 129 -17.38 -20.86 -1.71
CA GLU A 129 -16.06 -21.46 -1.50
C GLU A 129 -15.41 -21.76 -2.86
N GLY A 130 -14.40 -20.97 -3.24
CA GLY A 130 -13.69 -21.15 -4.51
C GLY A 130 -12.45 -20.26 -4.64
N PRO A 131 -11.60 -20.50 -5.65
CA PRO A 131 -10.34 -19.77 -5.83
C PRO A 131 -10.53 -18.30 -6.24
N VAL A 132 -11.73 -17.93 -6.71
CA VAL A 132 -12.06 -16.55 -7.09
C VAL A 132 -12.68 -15.84 -5.89
N ARG A 133 -11.94 -14.89 -5.32
CA ARG A 133 -12.32 -14.10 -4.14
C ARG A 133 -13.33 -12.99 -4.47
N ASN A 134 -14.53 -13.35 -4.91
CA ASN A 134 -15.59 -12.38 -5.16
C ASN A 134 -16.43 -12.18 -3.90
N PHE A 135 -16.22 -11.04 -3.24
CA PHE A 135 -16.95 -10.66 -2.03
C PHE A 135 -18.07 -9.65 -2.35
N GLN A 136 -19.28 -9.89 -1.87
CA GLN A 136 -20.29 -8.83 -1.79
C GLN A 136 -19.86 -7.84 -0.71
N ARG A 137 -19.82 -6.55 -1.05
CA ARG A 137 -19.47 -5.52 -0.07
C ARG A 137 -20.65 -5.30 0.89
N CYS A 138 -20.31 -5.06 2.14
CA CYS A 138 -21.25 -4.87 3.25
C CYS A 138 -20.64 -3.87 4.22
N ALA A 139 -20.81 -2.57 3.95
CA ALA A 139 -20.38 -1.54 4.88
C ALA A 139 -21.39 -1.40 6.03
N HIS A 140 -20.90 -1.35 7.26
CA HIS A 140 -21.70 -1.24 8.49
C HIS A 140 -22.72 -2.40 8.70
N GLY A 141 -22.37 -3.61 8.26
CA GLY A 141 -23.21 -4.79 8.44
C GLY A 141 -22.39 -6.08 8.52
N ASN A 142 -23.07 -7.19 8.79
CA ASN A 142 -22.47 -8.49 9.08
C ASN A 142 -22.84 -9.52 8.02
N CYS A 143 -21.97 -10.49 7.74
CA CYS A 143 -22.21 -11.51 6.74
C CYS A 143 -22.89 -12.75 7.35
N ASN A 144 -23.90 -13.29 6.66
CA ASN A 144 -24.59 -14.53 7.05
C ASN A 144 -24.08 -15.77 6.31
N SER A 145 -24.61 -16.95 6.66
CA SER A 145 -24.22 -18.24 6.07
C SER A 145 -24.46 -18.38 4.57
N LYS A 146 -25.24 -17.49 3.97
CA LYS A 146 -25.49 -17.42 2.52
C LYS A 146 -24.58 -16.39 1.83
N GLY A 147 -23.59 -15.83 2.53
CA GLY A 147 -22.73 -14.79 1.99
C GLY A 147 -23.42 -13.45 1.78
N ARG A 148 -24.54 -13.19 2.48
CA ARG A 148 -25.34 -11.97 2.31
C ARG A 148 -25.14 -11.00 3.47
N CYS A 149 -25.05 -9.71 3.14
CA CYS A 149 -25.02 -8.62 4.11
C CYS A 149 -26.32 -8.55 4.94
N ARG A 150 -26.20 -8.51 6.27
CA ARG A 150 -27.27 -8.26 7.24
C ARG A 150 -26.99 -6.95 7.99
N CYS A 151 -28.02 -6.13 8.09
CA CYS A 151 -27.96 -4.86 8.82
C CYS A 151 -28.41 -5.04 10.27
N LYS A 152 -27.93 -4.15 11.12
CA LYS A 152 -28.41 -3.99 12.50
C LYS A 152 -29.85 -3.49 12.53
N GLU A 153 -30.49 -3.64 13.68
CA GLU A 153 -31.82 -3.10 13.91
C GLU A 153 -31.84 -1.58 13.71
N GLY A 154 -32.90 -1.08 13.04
CA GLY A 154 -33.00 0.33 12.64
C GLY A 154 -32.28 0.70 11.34
N PHE A 155 -31.52 -0.22 10.73
CA PHE A 155 -30.84 0.00 9.45
C PHE A 155 -31.44 -0.86 8.34
N VAL A 156 -31.51 -0.30 7.13
CA VAL A 156 -31.93 -1.00 5.91
C VAL A 156 -30.75 -1.22 4.98
N ARG A 157 -30.77 -2.35 4.28
CA ARG A 157 -29.76 -2.64 3.27
C ARG A 157 -30.00 -1.78 2.03
N PHE A 158 -28.98 -1.05 1.62
CA PHE A 158 -28.96 -0.28 0.38
C PHE A 158 -27.71 -0.65 -0.42
N ILE A 159 -27.90 -1.47 -1.47
CA ILE A 159 -26.86 -1.98 -2.37
C ILE A 159 -25.79 -2.79 -1.62
N ASP A 160 -24.68 -2.14 -1.24
CA ASP A 160 -23.48 -2.70 -0.63
C ASP A 160 -23.25 -2.23 0.82
N GLN A 161 -24.22 -1.52 1.40
CA GLN A 161 -24.10 -0.95 2.75
C GLN A 161 -25.42 -0.98 3.52
N CYS A 162 -25.31 -0.85 4.84
CA CYS A 162 -26.43 -0.67 5.74
C CYS A 162 -26.56 0.81 6.09
N MET A 163 -27.76 1.36 5.90
CA MET A 163 -28.04 2.79 6.09
C MET A 163 -29.33 2.99 6.88
N GLU A 164 -29.44 4.11 7.58
CA GLU A 164 -30.72 4.53 8.18
C GLU A 164 -31.75 4.79 7.07
N PRO A 165 -33.02 4.38 7.26
CA PRO A 165 -34.08 4.54 6.27
C PRO A 165 -34.19 5.96 5.70
N ASP A 166 -34.12 6.96 6.57
CA ASP A 166 -34.30 8.38 6.19
C ASP A 166 -33.15 8.94 5.34
N LYS A 167 -31.98 8.29 5.37
CA LYS A 167 -30.79 8.71 4.62
C LYS A 167 -30.72 8.11 3.21
N VAL A 168 -31.51 7.07 2.92
CA VAL A 168 -31.43 6.34 1.65
C VAL A 168 -31.83 7.22 0.47
N THR A 169 -32.96 7.90 0.56
CA THR A 169 -33.50 8.76 -0.50
C THR A 169 -32.58 9.94 -0.76
N THR A 170 -32.13 10.62 0.30
CA THR A 170 -31.17 11.75 0.20
C THR A 170 -29.85 11.30 -0.44
N TYR A 171 -29.33 10.14 -0.08
CA TYR A 171 -28.10 9.62 -0.67
C TYR A 171 -28.27 9.33 -2.17
N ALA A 172 -29.39 8.71 -2.55
CA ALA A 172 -29.68 8.40 -3.96
C ALA A 172 -29.80 9.67 -4.80
N SER A 173 -30.42 10.73 -4.27
CA SER A 173 -30.60 12.00 -4.97
C SER A 173 -29.33 12.85 -5.02
N MET A 174 -28.53 12.89 -3.95
CA MET A 174 -27.36 13.79 -3.86
C MET A 174 -26.09 13.20 -4.51
N ARG A 175 -26.02 11.89 -4.75
CA ARG A 175 -24.82 11.22 -5.28
C ARG A 175 -25.11 10.23 -6.42
N PRO A 176 -25.75 10.68 -7.53
CA PRO A 176 -26.17 9.79 -8.62
C PRO A 176 -24.99 9.07 -9.29
N SER A 177 -23.86 9.74 -9.53
CA SER A 177 -22.68 9.14 -10.17
C SER A 177 -22.10 8.00 -9.33
N ARG A 178 -22.01 8.19 -8.02
CA ARG A 178 -21.50 7.16 -7.09
C ARG A 178 -22.48 6.01 -6.95
N LEU A 179 -23.79 6.31 -6.91
CA LEU A 179 -24.85 5.31 -6.90
C LEU A 179 -24.77 4.40 -8.13
N ASN A 180 -24.65 4.99 -9.32
CA ASN A 180 -24.54 4.24 -10.58
C ASN A 180 -23.30 3.34 -10.60
N GLN A 181 -22.17 3.83 -10.10
CA GLN A 181 -20.95 3.03 -9.98
C GLN A 181 -21.12 1.84 -9.03
N THR A 182 -21.73 2.04 -7.86
CA THR A 182 -21.99 0.97 -6.89
C THR A 182 -22.98 -0.07 -7.44
N LEU A 183 -24.04 0.38 -8.12
CA LEU A 183 -24.99 -0.50 -8.80
C LEU A 183 -24.31 -1.37 -9.86
N LEU A 184 -23.43 -0.78 -10.67
CA LEU A 184 -22.68 -1.51 -11.70
C LEU A 184 -21.75 -2.55 -11.08
N LEU A 185 -21.07 -2.20 -9.98
CA LEU A 185 -20.19 -3.13 -9.24
C LEU A 185 -20.97 -4.33 -8.70
N GLU A 186 -22.11 -4.11 -8.01
CA GLU A 186 -22.93 -5.21 -7.51
C GLU A 186 -23.55 -6.05 -8.64
N PHE A 187 -23.99 -5.42 -9.73
CA PHE A 187 -24.49 -6.14 -10.91
C PHE A 187 -23.43 -7.08 -11.48
N ASN A 188 -22.21 -6.60 -11.68
CA ASN A 188 -21.10 -7.40 -12.22
C ASN A 188 -20.73 -8.56 -11.30
N MET A 189 -20.76 -8.34 -9.98
CA MET A 189 -20.40 -9.35 -8.97
C MET A 189 -21.45 -10.45 -8.82
N LEU A 190 -22.74 -10.10 -8.84
CA LEU A 190 -23.84 -11.04 -8.61
C LEU A 190 -24.32 -11.74 -9.89
N ILE A 191 -24.45 -10.98 -10.96
CA ILE A 191 -25.11 -11.40 -12.20
C ILE A 191 -24.12 -11.44 -13.36
N GLY A 192 -23.22 -10.46 -13.48
CA GLY A 192 -22.27 -10.35 -14.59
C GLY A 192 -21.38 -11.58 -14.81
N ARG A 193 -21.06 -12.36 -13.78
CA ARG A 193 -20.33 -13.64 -13.92
C ARG A 193 -21.08 -14.69 -14.74
N HIS A 194 -22.42 -14.62 -14.79
CA HIS A 194 -23.27 -15.52 -15.56
C HIS A 194 -23.47 -15.01 -16.99
N PHE A 195 -23.26 -13.72 -17.21
CA PHE A 195 -23.23 -13.06 -18.51
C PHE A 195 -21.79 -12.78 -18.92
N MET A 196 -20.97 -13.83 -19.06
CA MET A 196 -19.74 -13.69 -19.85
C MET A 196 -20.16 -13.44 -21.29
N PHE A 197 -20.34 -12.18 -21.70
CA PHE A 197 -20.46 -11.84 -23.11
C PHE A 197 -19.09 -12.13 -23.76
N PRO A 198 -18.97 -13.12 -24.66
CA PRO A 198 -17.75 -13.31 -25.42
C PRO A 198 -17.75 -12.28 -26.56
N PHE A 199 -17.69 -11.00 -26.24
CA PHE A 199 -17.59 -9.95 -27.26
C PHE A 199 -16.59 -8.89 -26.82
N GLN A 200 -15.36 -9.13 -27.27
CA GLN A 200 -14.43 -8.10 -27.68
C GLN A 200 -15.20 -7.10 -28.55
N ILE A 201 -15.57 -5.96 -27.98
CA ILE A 201 -16.13 -4.84 -28.74
C ILE A 201 -14.96 -4.31 -29.59
N PRO A 202 -15.00 -4.39 -30.93
CA PRO A 202 -14.04 -3.64 -31.73
C PRO A 202 -14.34 -2.16 -31.48
N LEU A 203 -13.31 -1.41 -31.14
CA LEU A 203 -13.33 0.05 -31.29
C LEU A 203 -13.62 0.33 -32.77
N ILE A 204 -14.84 0.77 -33.07
CA ILE A 204 -15.15 1.38 -34.36
C ILE A 204 -14.79 2.85 -34.21
N TYR A 205 -13.73 3.25 -34.92
CA TYR A 205 -13.33 4.63 -35.19
C TYR A 205 -14.36 5.34 -36.05
#